data_AF-A0A661QQC5-F1
#
_entry.id   AF-A0A661QQC5-F1
#
_cell.length_a   1.000
_cell.length_b   1.000
_cell.length_c   1.000
_cell.angle_alpha   90.00
_cell.angle_beta   90.00
_cell.angle_gamma   90.00
#
_symmetry.space_group_name_H-M   'P 1'
#
loop_
_entity.id
_entity.type
_entity.pdbx_description
1 polymer ?
#
loop_
_entity_poly.entity_id
_entity_poly.type
_entity_poly.pdbx_seq_one_letter_code
_entity_poly.pdbx_strand_id
1 'polypeptide(L)'
;MPYEIWRETVEVGQEIEITDDDGNSLGTYSVRKVLSLKKKFPRTLLVQVQMEPEKAVKAIGIRVQHHEDGVAETHEEARPMDEAIVCRCERVTAGEIRDAIKKGVRDINQLKAITRATMGACGSKTCRPMILRLFKEEGIELDQVVDRVDRPLFVEVPIGTFAGVFGDKENE
;
A
#
# COMPACT_ATOMS: atom_id res chain seq x y z
N MET A 1 -2.76 -3.87 7.34
CA MET A 1 -4.15 -3.68 6.84
C MET A 1 -4.60 -2.29 7.22
N PRO A 2 -5.37 -1.55 6.40
CA PRO A 2 -5.94 -0.27 6.83
C PRO A 2 -6.80 -0.50 8.07
N TYR A 3 -6.46 0.17 9.17
CA TYR A 3 -7.16 0.05 10.44
C TYR A 3 -8.40 0.95 10.41
N GLU A 4 -9.58 0.35 10.39
CA GLU A 4 -10.82 1.10 10.55
C GLU A 4 -11.03 1.43 12.03
N ILE A 5 -11.24 2.71 12.35
CA ILE A 5 -11.53 3.15 13.72
C ILE A 5 -12.99 2.80 14.03
N TRP A 6 -13.19 1.83 14.91
CA TRP A 6 -14.51 1.39 15.35
C TRP A 6 -15.17 2.42 16.27
N ARG A 7 -16.50 2.39 16.34
CA ARG A 7 -17.26 3.41 17.08
C ARG A 7 -17.08 3.34 18.60
N GLU A 8 -16.66 2.20 19.13
CA GLU A 8 -16.41 2.01 20.57
C GLU A 8 -15.01 2.47 21.02
N THR A 9 -14.17 2.99 20.12
CA THR A 9 -12.76 3.27 20.46
C THR A 9 -12.59 4.50 21.36
N VAL A 10 -13.59 5.39 21.43
CA VAL A 10 -13.51 6.65 22.18
C VAL A 10 -14.76 6.90 23.00
N GLU A 11 -14.61 6.95 24.33
CA GLU A 11 -15.68 7.24 25.29
C GLU A 11 -15.54 8.63 25.92
N VAL A 12 -16.64 9.16 26.46
CA VAL A 12 -16.61 10.42 27.22
C VAL A 12 -15.85 10.18 28.53
N GLY A 13 -14.85 11.02 28.81
CA GLY A 13 -13.98 10.89 29.97
C GLY A 13 -12.70 10.09 29.71
N GLN A 14 -12.57 9.42 28.57
CA GLN A 14 -11.34 8.74 28.19
C GLN A 14 -10.23 9.75 27.91
N GLU A 15 -9.01 9.45 28.36
CA GLU A 15 -7.82 10.21 27.99
C GLU A 15 -7.31 9.76 26.63
N ILE A 16 -7.16 10.71 25.71
CA ILE A 16 -6.65 10.48 24.37
C ILE A 16 -5.49 11.44 24.07
N GLU A 17 -4.53 10.98 23.30
CA GLU A 17 -3.43 11.80 22.84
C GLU A 17 -3.86 12.58 21.58
N ILE A 18 -3.59 13.88 21.55
CA ILE A 18 -3.85 14.75 20.41
C ILE A 18 -2.55 14.99 19.65
N THR A 19 -2.59 14.96 18.31
CA THR A 19 -1.41 15.13 17.45
C THR A 19 -1.54 16.30 16.47
N ASP A 20 -0.39 16.80 16.00
CA ASP A 20 -0.28 17.77 14.91
C ASP A 20 -0.31 17.10 13.51
N ASP A 21 -0.03 17.86 12.45
CA ASP A 21 0.06 17.40 11.05
C ASP A 21 1.18 16.38 10.81
N ASP A 22 2.27 16.51 11.54
CA ASP A 22 3.41 15.60 11.47
C ASP A 22 3.23 14.34 12.36
N GLY A 23 2.16 14.29 13.15
CA GLY A 23 1.86 13.20 14.07
C GLY A 23 2.56 13.29 15.43
N ASN A 24 3.21 14.42 15.74
CA ASN A 24 3.83 14.66 17.04
C ASN A 24 2.76 14.88 18.11
N SER A 25 3.06 14.48 19.35
CA SER A 25 2.16 14.64 20.48
C SER A 25 2.07 16.10 20.95
N LEU A 26 0.85 16.64 21.01
CA LEU A 26 0.54 17.95 21.63
C LEU A 26 0.17 17.81 23.12
N GLY A 27 -0.05 16.58 23.57
CA GLY A 27 -0.42 16.23 24.94
C GLY A 27 -1.59 15.24 25.00
N THR A 28 -1.86 14.77 26.23
CA THR A 28 -3.00 13.91 26.54
C THR A 28 -4.12 14.74 27.15
N TYR A 29 -5.35 14.52 26.68
CA TYR A 29 -6.51 15.31 27.06
C TYR A 29 -7.75 14.42 27.21
N SER A 30 -8.61 14.75 28.17
CA SER A 30 -9.85 13.99 28.40
C SER A 30 -10.95 14.37 27.41
N VAL A 31 -11.63 13.37 26.87
CA VAL A 31 -12.75 13.56 25.94
C VAL A 31 -13.95 14.13 26.66
N ARG A 32 -14.42 15.30 26.22
CA ARG A 32 -15.58 15.98 26.81
C ARG A 32 -16.90 15.47 26.25
N LYS A 33 -16.93 15.19 24.94
CA LYS A 33 -18.16 14.81 24.26
C LYS A 33 -17.87 13.95 23.05
N VAL A 34 -18.70 12.92 22.84
CA VAL A 34 -18.71 12.12 21.62
C VAL A 34 -20.11 12.21 21.01
N LEU A 35 -20.19 12.65 19.76
CA LEU A 35 -21.45 12.81 19.03
C LEU A 35 -21.42 11.95 17.77
N SER A 36 -22.50 11.19 17.55
CA SER A 36 -22.69 10.39 16.33
C SER A 36 -23.75 11.03 15.42
N LEU A 37 -23.39 11.30 14.17
CA LEU A 37 -24.27 11.93 13.17
C LEU A 37 -25.14 10.89 12.42
N LYS A 38 -25.82 10.01 13.16
CA LYS A 38 -26.53 8.80 12.65
C LYS A 38 -27.46 9.05 11.44
N LYS A 39 -28.07 10.23 11.34
CA LYS A 39 -29.05 10.56 10.27
C LYS A 39 -28.41 11.01 8.95
N LYS A 40 -27.25 11.69 8.99
CA LYS A 40 -26.66 12.37 7.81
C LYS A 40 -25.29 11.81 7.43
N PHE A 41 -24.50 11.45 8.43
CA PHE A 41 -23.15 10.88 8.27
C PHE A 41 -22.96 9.75 9.27
N PRO A 42 -23.56 8.57 9.01
CA PRO A 42 -23.58 7.49 9.97
C PRO A 42 -22.17 6.98 10.34
N ARG A 43 -21.18 7.16 9.47
CA ARG A 43 -19.78 6.72 9.72
C ARG A 43 -18.89 7.78 10.36
N THR A 44 -19.43 8.95 10.73
CA THR A 44 -18.66 10.05 11.33
C THR A 44 -18.95 10.17 12.82
N LEU A 45 -17.89 10.17 13.63
CA LEU A 45 -17.91 10.53 15.04
C LEU A 45 -17.26 11.89 15.23
N LEU A 46 -17.91 12.76 15.98
CA LEU A 46 -17.34 14.04 16.42
C LEU A 46 -16.89 13.89 17.86
N VAL A 47 -15.58 13.96 18.07
CA VAL A 47 -14.94 13.95 19.39
C VAL A 47 -14.61 15.39 19.76
N GLN A 48 -15.08 15.84 20.92
CA GLN A 48 -14.78 17.16 21.45
C GLN A 48 -13.85 17.03 22.64
N VAL A 49 -12.79 17.82 22.61
CA VAL A 49 -11.77 17.88 23.65
C VAL A 49 -11.54 19.34 24.02
N GLN A 50 -11.15 19.60 25.27
CA GLN A 50 -10.79 20.92 25.75
C GLN A 50 -9.29 20.97 26.01
N MET A 51 -8.62 21.96 25.45
CA MET A 51 -7.16 22.12 25.53
C MET A 51 -6.78 23.61 25.49
N GLU A 52 -5.51 23.90 25.71
CA GLU A 52 -4.96 25.26 25.68
C GLU A 52 -5.10 25.88 24.27
N PRO A 53 -5.49 27.16 24.14
CA PRO A 53 -5.73 27.80 22.84
C PRO A 53 -4.54 27.72 21.87
N GLU A 54 -3.32 27.88 22.38
CA GLU A 54 -2.08 27.84 21.58
C GLU A 54 -1.86 26.49 20.91
N LYS A 55 -2.24 25.40 21.58
CA LYS A 55 -2.12 24.03 21.06
C LYS A 55 -3.35 23.64 20.22
N ALA A 56 -4.53 24.16 20.55
CA ALA A 56 -5.77 23.87 19.83
C ALA A 56 -5.71 24.24 18.34
N VAL A 57 -4.94 25.28 17.98
CA VAL A 57 -4.74 25.71 16.58
C VAL A 57 -3.95 24.68 15.77
N LYS A 58 -3.11 23.88 16.42
CA LYS A 58 -2.26 22.85 15.79
C LYS A 58 -2.86 21.44 15.84
N ALA A 59 -3.95 21.25 16.57
CA ALA A 59 -4.56 19.94 16.78
C ALA A 59 -5.27 19.45 15.51
N ILE A 60 -4.79 18.35 14.92
CA ILE A 60 -5.32 17.78 13.69
C ILE A 60 -5.78 16.33 13.88
N GLY A 61 -5.08 15.56 14.70
CA GLY A 61 -5.35 14.14 14.90
C GLY A 61 -5.61 13.75 16.36
N ILE A 62 -6.16 12.55 16.53
CA ILE A 62 -6.21 11.85 17.82
C ILE A 62 -5.53 10.49 17.65
N ARG A 63 -4.72 10.08 18.62
CA ARG A 63 -4.16 8.74 18.67
C ARG A 63 -5.07 7.85 19.50
N VAL A 64 -5.76 6.94 18.83
CA VAL A 64 -6.68 5.96 19.44
C VAL A 64 -6.10 4.53 19.44
N GLN A 65 -4.96 4.35 18.80
CA GLN A 65 -4.23 3.08 18.80
C GLN A 65 -3.49 2.98 20.12
N HIS A 66 -3.67 1.86 20.84
CA HIS A 66 -2.73 1.52 21.90
C HIS A 66 -1.35 1.41 21.27
N HIS A 67 -0.36 2.06 21.89
CA HIS A 67 1.04 1.89 21.54
C HIS A 67 1.41 0.46 21.93
N GLU A 68 1.10 -0.51 21.08
CA GLU A 68 1.86 -1.74 21.09
C GLU A 68 3.21 -1.36 20.49
N ASP A 69 4.20 -1.20 21.36
CA ASP A 69 5.65 -1.15 21.04
C ASP A 69 6.14 -2.43 20.32
N GLY A 70 5.25 -3.19 19.70
CA GLY A 70 5.60 -4.13 18.66
C GLY A 70 5.65 -3.37 17.34
N VAL A 71 6.76 -2.70 17.05
CA VAL A 71 7.29 -2.84 15.68
C VAL A 71 7.28 -4.35 15.48
N ALA A 72 6.45 -4.87 14.58
CA ALA A 72 6.36 -6.30 14.38
C ALA A 72 7.80 -6.81 14.17
N GLU A 73 8.40 -7.43 15.20
CA GLU A 73 9.77 -7.95 15.14
C GLU A 73 9.86 -9.00 14.03
N THR A 74 8.70 -9.53 13.63
CA THR A 74 8.47 -10.35 12.46
C THR A 74 8.05 -9.51 11.24
N HIS A 75 8.85 -8.52 10.82
CA HIS A 75 9.12 -8.45 9.39
C HIS A 75 10.18 -9.52 9.13
N GLU A 76 9.76 -10.79 9.17
CA GLU A 76 10.63 -11.86 8.74
C GLU A 76 10.94 -11.59 7.27
N GLU A 77 12.15 -11.10 7.01
CA GLU A 77 12.78 -10.99 5.70
C GLU A 77 13.05 -12.38 5.11
N ALA A 78 12.18 -13.36 5.40
CA ALA A 78 12.29 -14.71 4.91
C ALA A 78 12.35 -14.62 3.38
N ARG A 79 13.48 -15.10 2.85
CA ARG A 79 13.69 -15.25 1.43
C ARG A 79 12.54 -16.11 0.89
N PRO A 80 11.79 -15.63 -0.12
CA PRO A 80 10.65 -16.41 -0.63
C PRO A 80 11.15 -17.76 -1.13
N MET A 81 10.42 -18.83 -0.82
CA MET A 81 10.70 -20.17 -1.34
C MET A 81 10.71 -20.16 -2.87
N ASP A 82 11.43 -21.10 -3.50
CA ASP A 82 11.57 -21.12 -4.96
C ASP A 82 10.22 -21.32 -5.66
N GLU A 83 9.27 -22.04 -5.06
CA GLU A 83 7.92 -22.27 -5.59
C GLU A 83 6.98 -21.06 -5.43
N ALA A 84 7.41 -20.03 -4.68
CA ALA A 84 6.58 -18.87 -4.42
C ALA A 84 6.28 -18.10 -5.73
N ILE A 85 5.01 -17.85 -6.01
CA ILE A 85 4.59 -17.14 -7.22
C ILE A 85 4.90 -15.65 -7.07
N VAL A 86 5.82 -15.15 -7.90
CA VAL A 86 6.21 -13.74 -7.95
C VAL A 86 5.38 -12.98 -8.99
N CYS A 87 5.19 -13.55 -10.19
CA CYS A 87 4.33 -12.96 -11.20
C CYS A 87 2.99 -13.70 -11.24
N ARG A 88 1.98 -13.18 -10.54
CA ARG A 88 0.65 -13.81 -10.49
C ARG A 88 -0.01 -13.96 -11.87
N CYS A 89 0.16 -12.98 -12.76
CA CYS A 89 -0.49 -13.01 -14.07
C CYS A 89 0.05 -14.12 -14.97
N GLU A 90 1.37 -14.31 -14.98
CA GLU A 90 2.06 -15.27 -15.85
C GLU A 90 2.45 -16.55 -15.09
N ARG A 91 2.09 -16.63 -13.81
CA ARG A 91 2.37 -17.73 -12.88
C ARG A 91 3.87 -18.08 -12.75
N VAL A 92 4.73 -17.07 -12.81
CA VAL A 92 6.19 -17.24 -12.68
C VAL A 92 6.59 -17.26 -11.22
N THR A 93 7.40 -18.25 -10.86
CA THR A 93 7.92 -18.51 -9.51
C THR A 93 9.21 -17.73 -9.20
N ALA A 94 9.57 -17.64 -7.92
CA ALA A 94 10.83 -17.02 -7.48
C ALA A 94 12.05 -17.81 -8.00
N GLY A 95 11.96 -19.15 -8.00
CA GLY A 95 13.03 -20.03 -8.48
C GLY A 95 13.35 -19.80 -9.96
N GLU A 96 12.33 -19.69 -10.82
CA GLU A 96 12.53 -19.40 -12.25
C GLU A 96 13.25 -18.06 -12.50
N ILE A 97 12.93 -17.04 -11.70
CA ILE A 97 13.57 -15.73 -11.79
C ILE A 97 15.02 -15.82 -11.28
N ARG A 98 15.26 -16.47 -10.14
CA ARG A 98 16.61 -16.69 -9.60
C ARG A 98 17.50 -17.46 -10.56
N ASP A 99 16.98 -18.50 -11.20
CA ASP A 99 17.71 -19.26 -12.20
C ASP A 99 18.13 -18.40 -13.39
N ALA A 100 17.25 -17.51 -13.86
CA ALA A 100 17.61 -16.55 -14.90
C ALA A 100 18.70 -15.56 -14.43
N ILE A 101 18.61 -15.08 -13.19
CA ILE A 101 19.62 -14.19 -12.59
C ILE A 101 20.97 -14.92 -12.47
N LYS A 102 20.99 -16.17 -11.99
CA LYS A 102 22.20 -17.00 -11.88
C LYS A 102 22.84 -17.28 -13.24
N LYS A 103 22.03 -17.36 -14.30
CA LYS A 103 22.49 -17.46 -15.71
C LYS A 103 23.01 -16.15 -16.29
N GLY A 104 23.03 -15.06 -15.51
CA GLY A 104 23.62 -13.78 -15.89
C GLY A 104 22.63 -12.75 -16.46
N VAL A 105 21.32 -12.99 -16.40
CA VAL A 105 20.33 -11.99 -16.81
C VAL A 105 20.41 -10.78 -15.89
N ARG A 106 20.58 -9.58 -16.46
CA ARG A 106 20.62 -8.30 -15.74
C ARG A 106 19.66 -7.25 -16.32
N ASP A 107 18.87 -7.61 -17.32
CA ASP A 107 17.88 -6.74 -17.95
C ASP A 107 16.48 -7.34 -17.76
N ILE A 108 15.54 -6.56 -17.21
CA ILE A 108 14.16 -7.00 -17.03
C ILE A 108 13.49 -7.34 -18.38
N ASN A 109 13.88 -6.71 -19.49
CA ASN A 109 13.39 -7.09 -20.81
C ASN A 109 13.90 -8.47 -21.27
N GLN A 110 15.14 -8.83 -20.93
CA GLN A 110 15.62 -10.20 -21.15
C GLN A 110 14.89 -11.20 -20.24
N LEU A 111 14.74 -10.87 -18.95
CA LEU A 111 13.99 -11.70 -17.99
C LEU A 111 12.56 -11.95 -18.49
N LYS A 112 11.90 -10.90 -18.98
CA LYS A 112 10.58 -10.94 -19.60
C LYS A 112 10.54 -11.86 -20.83
N ALA A 113 11.54 -11.79 -21.70
CA ALA A 113 11.60 -12.65 -22.89
C ALA A 113 11.76 -14.14 -22.54
N ILE A 114 12.48 -14.44 -21.45
CA ILE A 114 12.76 -15.82 -21.01
C ILE A 114 11.60 -16.40 -20.21
N THR A 115 11.08 -15.64 -19.24
CA THR A 115 10.15 -16.15 -18.22
C THR A 115 8.71 -15.65 -18.40
N ARG A 116 8.49 -14.67 -19.26
CA ARG A 116 7.25 -13.87 -19.35
C ARG A 116 6.91 -13.06 -18.10
N ALA A 117 7.68 -13.14 -17.02
CA ALA A 117 7.48 -12.25 -15.87
C ALA A 117 7.44 -10.80 -16.34
N THR A 118 6.50 -10.01 -15.80
CA THR A 118 6.16 -8.62 -16.20
C THR A 118 5.18 -8.45 -17.38
N MET A 119 4.77 -9.52 -18.08
CA MET A 119 3.91 -9.41 -19.27
C MET A 119 2.40 -9.36 -19.01
N GLY A 120 1.93 -9.61 -17.79
CA GLY A 120 0.50 -9.66 -17.51
C GLY A 120 -0.21 -8.30 -17.53
N ALA A 121 -1.54 -8.33 -17.53
CA ALA A 121 -2.46 -7.17 -17.44
C ALA A 121 -2.07 -6.13 -16.38
N CYS A 122 -1.46 -6.58 -15.28
CA CYS A 122 -0.99 -5.69 -14.21
C CYS A 122 0.16 -4.76 -14.65
N GLY A 123 0.82 -5.01 -15.79
CA GLY A 123 1.94 -4.20 -16.29
C GLY A 123 3.11 -4.17 -15.31
N SER A 124 3.37 -5.28 -14.60
CA SER A 124 4.41 -5.45 -13.57
C SER A 124 4.34 -4.55 -12.33
N LYS A 125 3.20 -3.89 -12.09
CA LYS A 125 2.99 -3.07 -10.89
C LYS A 125 3.18 -3.84 -9.58
N THR A 126 2.84 -5.13 -9.59
CA THR A 126 2.93 -6.00 -8.42
C THR A 126 4.28 -6.72 -8.34
N CYS A 127 4.72 -7.35 -9.43
CA CYS A 127 5.90 -8.22 -9.41
C CYS A 127 7.25 -7.50 -9.55
N ARG A 128 7.30 -6.28 -10.13
CA ARG A 128 8.57 -5.53 -10.28
C ARG A 128 9.33 -5.34 -8.96
N PRO A 129 8.75 -4.81 -7.87
CA PRO A 129 9.50 -4.65 -6.61
C PRO A 129 9.99 -5.99 -6.05
N MET A 130 9.23 -7.07 -6.22
CA MET A 130 9.65 -8.42 -5.81
C MET A 130 10.81 -8.94 -6.67
N ILE A 131 10.78 -8.72 -7.99
CA ILE A 131 11.88 -9.09 -8.90
C ILE A 131 13.16 -8.32 -8.53
N LEU A 132 13.06 -7.01 -8.28
CA LEU A 132 14.22 -6.19 -7.85
C LEU A 132 14.77 -6.67 -6.50
N ARG A 133 13.90 -7.09 -5.57
CA ARG A 133 14.33 -7.74 -4.34
C ARG A 133 15.09 -9.05 -4.61
N LEU A 134 14.61 -9.88 -5.54
CA LEU A 134 15.32 -11.12 -5.91
C LEU A 134 16.71 -10.86 -6.50
N PHE A 135 16.89 -9.79 -7.29
CA PHE A 135 18.22 -9.38 -7.74
C PHE A 135 19.15 -9.07 -6.56
N LYS A 136 18.68 -8.28 -5.58
CA LYS A 136 19.45 -7.99 -4.36
C LYS A 136 19.76 -9.25 -3.54
N GLU A 137 18.79 -10.16 -3.41
CA GLU A 137 18.98 -11.44 -2.69
C GLU A 137 20.02 -12.36 -3.36
N GLU A 138 20.21 -12.25 -4.68
CA GLU A 138 21.28 -12.91 -5.43
C GLU A 138 22.60 -12.11 -5.44
N GLY A 139 22.70 -11.04 -4.64
CA GLY A 139 23.90 -10.21 -4.50
C GLY A 139 24.15 -9.26 -5.66
N ILE A 140 23.11 -8.91 -6.42
CA ILE A 140 23.20 -7.98 -7.55
C ILE A 140 22.69 -6.61 -7.12
N GLU A 141 23.56 -5.62 -7.18
CA GLU A 141 23.20 -4.22 -6.97
C GLU A 141 22.28 -3.72 -8.08
N LEU A 142 21.29 -2.89 -7.73
CA LEU A 142 20.25 -2.47 -8.67
C LEU A 142 20.75 -1.51 -9.75
N ASP A 143 21.91 -0.88 -9.56
CA ASP A 143 22.57 -0.06 -10.58
C ASP A 143 23.08 -0.91 -11.76
N GLN A 144 23.32 -2.21 -11.54
CA GLN A 144 23.68 -3.16 -12.58
C GLN A 144 22.46 -3.75 -13.29
N VAL A 145 21.25 -3.46 -12.82
CA VAL A 145 20.00 -4.02 -13.37
C VAL A 145 19.33 -2.99 -14.26
N VAL A 146 19.17 -3.33 -15.54
CA VAL A 146 18.38 -2.51 -16.47
C VAL A 146 16.91 -2.78 -16.21
N ASP A 147 16.19 -1.74 -15.79
CA ASP A 147 14.76 -1.84 -15.55
C ASP A 147 13.95 -1.89 -16.88
N ARG A 148 12.65 -2.17 -16.77
CA ARG A 148 11.74 -2.11 -17.91
C ARG A 148 11.61 -0.68 -18.44
N VAL A 149 11.24 -0.58 -19.71
CA VAL A 149 10.77 0.67 -20.30
C VAL A 149 9.29 0.83 -19.98
N ASP A 150 8.90 1.93 -19.35
CA ASP A 150 7.49 2.28 -19.14
C ASP A 150 6.86 2.71 -20.46
N ARG A 151 5.71 2.10 -20.79
CA ARG A 151 4.99 2.33 -22.05
C ARG A 151 3.53 2.67 -21.75
N PRO A 152 2.95 3.67 -22.42
CA PRO A 152 1.50 3.83 -22.45
C PRO A 152 0.83 2.59 -23.07
N LEU A 153 -0.32 2.16 -22.58
CA LEU A 153 -1.14 2.75 -21.51
C LEU A 153 -0.78 2.16 -20.13
N PHE A 154 -0.96 2.96 -19.07
CA PHE A 154 -0.69 2.50 -17.72
C PHE A 154 -1.67 1.41 -17.24
N VAL A 155 -2.89 1.37 -17.77
CA VAL A 155 -3.91 0.36 -17.50
C VAL A 155 -4.51 -0.12 -18.81
N GLU A 156 -5.11 -1.30 -18.78
CA GLU A 156 -5.87 -1.82 -19.92
C GLU A 156 -7.08 -0.92 -20.18
N VAL A 157 -7.28 -0.56 -21.45
CA VAL A 157 -8.39 0.28 -21.89
C VAL A 157 -9.02 -0.40 -23.10
N PRO A 158 -10.35 -0.53 -23.17
CA PRO A 158 -11.03 -1.07 -24.34
C PRO A 158 -10.64 -0.31 -25.61
N ILE A 159 -10.39 -1.02 -26.71
CA ILE A 159 -10.01 -0.39 -27.98
C ILE A 159 -11.08 0.59 -28.50
N GLY A 160 -12.36 0.33 -28.20
CA GLY A 160 -13.48 1.20 -28.53
C GLY A 160 -13.33 2.61 -27.96
N THR A 161 -12.73 2.76 -26.78
CA THR A 161 -12.45 4.06 -26.17
C THR A 161 -11.52 4.91 -27.04
N PHE A 162 -10.51 4.30 -27.69
CA PHE A 162 -9.64 5.00 -28.64
C PHE A 162 -10.28 5.24 -30.00
N ALA A 163 -11.18 4.35 -30.42
CA ALA A 163 -11.92 4.49 -31.67
C ALA A 163 -13.09 5.48 -31.57
N GLY A 164 -13.34 6.08 -30.39
CA GLY A 164 -14.52 6.92 -30.15
C GLY A 164 -15.84 6.13 -30.12
N VAL A 165 -15.77 4.81 -30.03
CA VAL A 165 -16.91 3.91 -29.91
C VAL A 165 -17.19 3.69 -28.43
N PHE A 166 -18.03 4.55 -27.87
CA PHE A 166 -18.65 4.34 -26.57
C PHE A 166 -19.94 3.60 -26.86
N GLY A 167 -20.08 2.37 -26.33
CA GLY A 167 -21.21 1.50 -26.66
C GLY A 167 -22.55 2.25 -26.60
N ASP A 168 -23.41 1.99 -27.58
CA ASP A 168 -24.78 2.49 -27.53
C ASP A 168 -25.38 2.12 -26.16
N LYS A 169 -26.01 3.09 -25.51
CA LYS A 169 -26.75 2.86 -24.26
C LYS A 169 -28.02 2.06 -24.57
N GLU A 170 -27.90 0.80 -24.99
CA GLU A 170 -29.03 -0.11 -25.08
C GLU A 170 -28.65 -1.49 -24.55
N ASN A 171 -29.33 -1.83 -23.44
CA ASN A 171 -29.46 -3.13 -22.76
C ASN A 171 -28.44 -3.46 -21.66
N GLU A 172 -28.69 -2.93 -20.46
CA GLU A 172 -29.08 -3.69 -19.25
C GLU A 172 -29.64 -2.77 -18.16
#